data_AF-A0A9D9Q7K4-F1
#
_entry.id   AF-A0A9D9Q7K4-F1
#
_cell.length_a   1.000
_cell.length_b   1.000
_cell.length_c   1.000
_cell.angle_alpha   90.00
_cell.angle_beta   90.00
_cell.angle_gamma   90.00
#
_symmetry.space_group_name_H-M   'P 1'
#
loop_
_entity.id
_entity.type
_entity.pdbx_description
1 polymer ?
#
loop_
_entity_poly.entity_id
_entity_poly.type
_entity_poly.pdbx_seq_one_letter_code
_entity_poly.pdbx_strand_id
1 'polypeptide(L)'
;MLQFYFLAVLLNFLIGILFVFADDKSKETFSAQAAFFYNKTFRLTVGILACITGIFKILSPIRGDAAVVGDLIPALGALCGGFCLLLDYYSQSTTMSFSTNPTIEKIFITGRRYLGIAIFASAFLHFLFPTVLFL
;
A
#
# COMPACT_ATOMS: atom_id res chain seq x y z
N MET A 1 -16.57 -0.19 -9.47
CA MET A 1 -16.25 0.18 -10.89
C MET A 1 -14.91 -0.42 -11.32
N LEU A 2 -14.75 -0.90 -12.56
CA LEU A 2 -13.53 -1.61 -13.02
C LEU A 2 -12.25 -0.77 -12.88
N GLN A 3 -12.33 0.54 -13.04
CA GLN A 3 -11.19 1.47 -12.95
C GLN A 3 -10.58 1.49 -11.54
N PHE A 4 -11.40 1.71 -10.51
CA PHE A 4 -10.94 1.73 -9.11
C PHE A 4 -10.48 0.35 -8.64
N TYR A 5 -11.05 -0.72 -9.19
CA TYR A 5 -10.58 -2.07 -8.93
C TYR A 5 -9.16 -2.30 -9.41
N PHE A 6 -8.89 -2.00 -10.69
CA PHE A 6 -7.56 -2.14 -11.26
C PHE A 6 -6.55 -1.23 -10.55
N LEU A 7 -6.95 0.01 -10.25
CA LEU A 7 -6.09 0.97 -9.57
C LEU A 7 -5.73 0.51 -8.15
N ALA A 8 -6.67 -0.09 -7.40
CA ALA A 8 -6.40 -0.63 -6.07
C ALA A 8 -5.39 -1.79 -6.13
N VAL A 9 -5.57 -2.70 -7.09
CA VAL A 9 -4.65 -3.83 -7.30
C VAL A 9 -3.26 -3.32 -7.67
N LEU A 10 -3.16 -2.38 -8.62
CA LEU A 10 -1.90 -1.80 -9.06
C LEU A 10 -1.16 -1.08 -7.92
N LEU A 11 -1.87 -0.24 -7.16
CA LEU A 11 -1.27 0.52 -6.06
C LEU A 11 -0.83 -0.40 -4.92
N ASN A 12 -1.62 -1.42 -4.57
CA ASN A 12 -1.20 -2.41 -3.58
C ASN A 12 0.02 -3.20 -4.04
N PHE A 13 0.07 -3.61 -5.31
CA PHE A 13 1.24 -4.28 -5.87
C PHE A 13 2.49 -3.41 -5.76
N LEU A 14 2.36 -2.12 -6.08
CA LEU A 14 3.46 -1.15 -6.03
C LEU A 14 3.91 -0.86 -4.60
N ILE A 15 2.99 -0.70 -3.65
CA ILE A 15 3.29 -0.54 -2.22
C ILE A 15 3.98 -1.78 -1.66
N GLY A 16 3.47 -2.97 -2.02
CA GLY A 16 4.04 -4.24 -1.63
C GLY A 16 5.50 -4.38 -2.08
N ILE A 17 5.78 -4.07 -3.34
CA ILE A 17 7.15 -4.03 -3.86
C ILE A 17 7.99 -3.00 -3.10
N LEU A 18 7.47 -1.80 -2.87
CA LEU A 18 8.20 -0.74 -2.18
C LEU A 18 8.58 -1.16 -0.76
N PHE A 19 7.69 -1.78 0.00
CA PHE A 19 7.98 -2.20 1.36
C PHE A 19 8.85 -3.46 1.46
N VAL A 20 8.72 -4.40 0.51
CA VAL A 20 9.52 -5.63 0.50
C VAL A 20 10.95 -5.36 0.04
N PHE A 21 11.14 -4.50 -0.98
CA PHE A 21 12.43 -4.32 -1.63
C PHE A 21 13.16 -3.02 -1.25
N ALA A 22 12.47 -1.96 -0.81
CA ALA A 22 13.14 -0.69 -0.54
C ALA A 22 13.83 -0.60 0.84
N ASP A 23 13.72 -1.61 1.72
CA ASP A 23 14.36 -1.59 3.04
C ASP A 23 15.76 -2.21 3.08
N ASP A 24 16.11 -3.01 2.07
CA ASP A 24 17.46 -3.54 1.95
C ASP A 24 18.39 -2.42 1.46
N LYS A 25 18.81 -1.54 2.39
CA LYS A 25 19.94 -0.61 2.21
C LYS A 25 21.27 -1.31 1.85
N SER A 26 21.29 -2.64 1.79
CA SER A 26 22.45 -3.49 1.56
C SER A 26 22.63 -3.97 0.12
N LYS A 27 21.73 -3.64 -0.82
CA LYS A 27 21.88 -4.06 -2.23
C LYS A 27 22.29 -2.89 -3.10
N GLU A 28 23.60 -2.64 -3.16
CA GLU A 28 24.25 -1.73 -4.12
C GLU A 28 24.02 -2.10 -5.61
N THR A 29 23.29 -3.18 -5.88
CA THR A 29 23.10 -3.75 -7.21
C THR A 29 21.79 -3.31 -7.90
N PHE A 30 20.90 -2.59 -7.22
CA PHE A 30 19.64 -2.15 -7.83
C PHE A 30 19.82 -0.80 -8.56
N SER A 31 19.97 -0.94 -9.88
CA SER A 31 20.00 0.05 -10.97
C SER A 31 19.34 1.43 -10.75
N ALA A 32 19.72 2.42 -11.57
CA ALA A 32 19.17 3.77 -11.60
C ALA A 32 17.62 3.87 -11.60
N GLN A 33 16.91 2.82 -12.05
CA GLN A 33 15.44 2.74 -11.99
C GLN A 33 14.91 2.56 -10.56
N ALA A 34 15.67 1.92 -9.67
CA ALA A 34 15.29 1.76 -8.26
C ALA A 34 15.33 3.09 -7.51
N ALA A 35 16.21 4.03 -7.91
CA ALA A 35 16.32 5.36 -7.32
C ALA A 35 14.99 6.14 -7.36
N PHE A 36 14.16 5.89 -8.38
CA PHE A 36 12.83 6.48 -8.48
C PHE A 36 11.89 6.08 -7.33
N PHE A 37 11.97 4.82 -6.87
CA PHE A 37 11.17 4.32 -5.74
C PHE A 37 11.61 4.88 -4.38
N TYR A 38 12.81 5.48 -4.30
CA TYR A 38 13.30 6.19 -3.11
C TYR A 38 12.92 7.67 -3.11
N ASN A 39 12.37 8.20 -4.21
CA ASN A 39 11.99 9.60 -4.28
C ASN A 39 10.80 9.90 -3.34
N LYS A 40 10.98 10.90 -2.46
CA LYS A 40 9.96 11.31 -1.47
C LYS A 40 8.64 11.73 -2.12
N THR A 41 8.69 12.46 -3.23
CA THR A 41 7.50 12.92 -3.95
C THR A 41 6.75 11.74 -4.57
N PHE A 42 7.46 10.78 -5.16
CA PHE A 42 6.85 9.57 -5.72
C PHE A 42 6.10 8.78 -4.63
N ARG A 43 6.75 8.54 -3.49
CA ARG A 43 6.14 7.86 -2.33
C ARG A 43 4.90 8.58 -1.81
N LEU A 44 4.97 9.91 -1.72
CA LEU A 44 3.84 10.75 -1.31
C LEU A 44 2.67 10.62 -2.29
N THR A 45 2.92 10.75 -3.60
CA THR A 45 1.88 10.63 -4.62
C THR A 45 1.23 9.25 -4.60
N VAL A 46 2.02 8.18 -4.52
CA VAL A 46 1.50 6.80 -4.39
C VAL A 46 0.66 6.66 -3.12
N GLY A 47 1.12 7.21 -1.99
CA GLY A 47 0.39 7.17 -0.72
C GLY A 47 -0.98 7.86 -0.79
N ILE A 48 -1.03 9.06 -1.37
CA ILE A 48 -2.30 9.82 -1.56
C ILE A 48 -3.24 9.05 -2.48
N LEU A 49 -2.74 8.58 -3.63
CA LEU A 49 -3.55 7.82 -4.59
C LEU A 49 -4.09 6.52 -3.97
N ALA A 50 -3.29 5.82 -3.16
CA ALA A 50 -3.70 4.59 -2.49
C ALA A 50 -4.80 4.83 -1.47
N CYS A 51 -4.68 5.88 -0.65
CA CYS A 51 -5.74 6.26 0.29
C CYS A 51 -7.05 6.59 -0.43
N ILE A 52 -6.99 7.45 -1.46
CA ILE A 52 -8.17 7.85 -2.23
C ILE A 52 -8.81 6.63 -2.90
N THR A 53 -7.99 5.77 -3.51
CA THR A 53 -8.47 4.55 -4.19
C THR A 53 -9.09 3.56 -3.21
N GLY A 54 -8.49 3.39 -2.03
CA GLY A 54 -9.05 2.55 -0.96
C GLY A 54 -10.42 3.03 -0.49
N ILE A 55 -10.58 4.35 -0.25
CA ILE A 55 -11.88 4.95 0.10
C ILE A 55 -12.91 4.69 -1.00
N PHE A 56 -12.59 5.00 -2.26
CA PHE A 56 -13.52 4.82 -3.37
C PHE A 56 -13.86 3.35 -3.63
N LYS A 57 -12.93 2.42 -3.35
CA LYS A 57 -13.19 0.99 -3.49
C LYS A 57 -14.17 0.48 -2.43
N ILE A 58 -14.12 0.99 -1.19
CA ILE A 58 -15.14 0.70 -0.16
C ILE A 58 -16.51 1.25 -0.58
N LEU A 59 -16.54 2.47 -1.14
CA LEU A 59 -17.79 3.13 -1.52
C LEU A 59 -18.40 2.59 -2.83
N SER A 60 -17.64 1.91 -3.69
CA SER A 60 -18.10 1.44 -5.01
C SER A 60 -17.81 -0.06 -5.26
N PRO A 61 -18.55 -0.97 -4.61
CA PRO A 61 -18.45 -2.41 -4.85
C PRO A 61 -18.75 -2.78 -6.31
N ILE A 62 -18.02 -3.74 -6.87
CA ILE A 62 -18.31 -4.30 -8.19
C ILE A 62 -19.37 -5.41 -8.04
N ARG A 63 -20.62 -5.08 -8.37
CA ARG A 63 -21.80 -5.97 -8.49
C ARG A 63 -22.56 -6.26 -7.18
N GLY A 64 -23.89 -6.34 -7.33
CA GLY A 64 -24.88 -6.28 -6.26
C GLY A 64 -24.73 -7.33 -5.15
N ASP A 65 -25.01 -6.85 -3.94
CA ASP A 65 -25.27 -7.52 -2.66
C ASP A 65 -24.22 -8.41 -1.97
N ALA A 66 -23.26 -9.03 -2.66
CA ALA A 66 -22.25 -9.88 -1.98
C ALA A 66 -20.78 -9.46 -2.20
N ALA A 67 -20.50 -8.59 -3.17
CA ALA A 67 -19.12 -8.26 -3.59
C ALA A 67 -18.37 -7.26 -2.68
N VAL A 68 -19.02 -6.70 -1.66
CA VAL A 68 -18.40 -5.73 -0.74
C VAL A 68 -17.28 -6.38 0.09
N VAL A 69 -17.46 -7.65 0.46
CA VAL A 69 -16.52 -8.39 1.33
C VAL A 69 -15.24 -8.73 0.56
N GLY A 70 -15.36 -9.13 -0.71
CA GLY A 70 -14.19 -9.49 -1.53
C GLY A 70 -13.30 -8.31 -1.86
N ASP A 71 -13.86 -7.11 -2.01
CA ASP A 71 -13.09 -5.91 -2.30
C ASP A 71 -12.53 -5.22 -1.03
N LEU A 72 -12.87 -5.71 0.16
CA LEU A 72 -12.46 -5.12 1.43
C LEU A 72 -10.98 -5.30 1.71
N ILE A 73 -10.41 -6.48 1.44
CA ILE A 73 -8.99 -6.76 1.71
C ILE A 73 -8.08 -5.84 0.88
N PRO A 74 -8.28 -5.66 -0.45
CA PRO A 74 -7.49 -4.73 -1.24
C PRO A 74 -7.72 -3.28 -0.82
N ALA A 75 -8.95 -2.91 -0.45
CA ALA A 75 -9.24 -1.54 -0.04
C ALA A 75 -8.53 -1.20 1.28
N LEU A 76 -8.57 -2.11 2.26
CA LEU A 76 -7.83 -1.99 3.50
C LEU A 76 -6.32 -2.00 3.27
N GLY A 77 -5.82 -2.86 2.38
CA GLY A 77 -4.42 -2.85 1.95
C GLY A 77 -4.00 -1.48 1.41
N ALA A 78 -4.82 -0.88 0.56
CA ALA A 78 -4.52 0.42 -0.05
C ALA A 78 -4.55 1.55 0.99
N LEU A 79 -5.48 1.48 1.96
CA LEU A 79 -5.56 2.43 3.07
C LEU A 79 -4.37 2.29 4.02
N CYS A 80 -4.07 1.07 4.49
CA CYS A 80 -2.97 0.82 5.42
C CYS A 80 -1.62 1.13 4.77
N GLY A 81 -1.42 0.69 3.52
CA GLY A 81 -0.21 0.96 2.74
C GLY A 81 -0.04 2.45 2.42
N GLY A 82 -1.11 3.13 2.01
CA GLY A 82 -1.11 4.56 1.78
C GLY A 82 -0.81 5.36 3.05
N PHE A 83 -1.46 5.02 4.16
CA PHE A 83 -1.21 5.63 5.47
C PHE A 83 0.24 5.43 5.92
N CYS A 84 0.80 4.24 5.72
CA CYS A 84 2.19 3.94 6.00
C CYS A 84 3.15 4.86 5.23
N LEU A 85 2.91 5.07 3.93
CA LEU A 85 3.73 5.97 3.09
C LEU A 85 3.60 7.44 3.52
N LEU A 86 2.41 7.86 3.93
CA LEU A 86 2.19 9.22 4.45
C LEU A 86 2.91 9.43 5.79
N LEU A 87 2.89 8.44 6.68
CA LEU A 87 3.66 8.48 7.93
C LEU A 87 5.17 8.52 7.67
N ASP A 88 5.67 7.71 6.74
CA ASP A 88 7.09 7.72 6.34
C ASP A 88 7.50 9.10 5.81
N TYR A 89 6.68 9.69 4.93
CA TYR A 89 6.92 11.03 4.40
C TYR A 89 6.92 12.10 5.50
N TYR A 90 5.95 12.04 6.43
CA TYR A 90 5.87 12.97 7.55
C TYR A 90 7.11 12.87 8.44
N SER A 91 7.47 11.66 8.86
CA SER A 91 8.64 11.41 9.71
C SER A 91 9.95 11.88 9.06
N GLN A 92 10.09 11.79 7.74
CA GLN A 92 11.27 12.26 7.00
C GLN A 92 11.28 13.77 6.75
N SER A 93 10.18 14.47 7.01
CA SER A 93 10.02 15.92 6.78
C SER A 93 10.08 16.73 8.07
N THR A 94 9.95 16.09 9.23
CA THR A 94 10.02 16.75 10.55
C THR A 94 11.45 16.86 11.05
N THR A 95 11.84 18.04 11.54
CA THR A 95 13.12 18.30 12.23
C THR A 95 13.09 17.98 13.73
N MET A 96 11.90 17.76 14.31
CA MET A 96 11.72 17.36 15.70
C MET A 96 11.56 15.84 15.83
N SER A 97 11.94 15.28 16.98
CA SER A 97 11.80 13.85 17.26
C SER A 97 10.31 13.45 17.23
N PHE A 98 9.93 12.69 16.21
CA PHE A 98 8.57 12.19 16.05
C PHE A 98 8.34 10.99 17.00
N SER A 99 7.72 11.23 18.16
CA SER A 99 7.27 10.16 19.06
C SER A 99 5.83 9.79 18.76
N THR A 100 5.60 8.74 17.99
CA THR A 100 4.25 8.20 17.76
C THR A 100 3.83 7.27 18.90
N ASN A 101 2.56 6.87 18.92
CA ASN A 101 2.11 5.77 19.76
C ASN A 101 2.92 4.48 19.41
N PRO A 102 3.42 3.73 20.41
CA PRO A 102 4.22 2.53 20.19
C PRO A 102 3.54 1.47 19.31
N THR A 103 2.20 1.45 19.28
CA THR A 103 1.44 0.52 18.43
C THR A 103 1.55 0.88 16.95
N ILE A 104 1.47 2.17 16.62
CA ILE A 104 1.57 2.65 15.23
C ILE A 104 2.99 2.44 14.72
N GLU A 105 4.00 2.74 15.53
CA GLU A 105 5.41 2.51 15.19
C GLU A 105 5.68 1.03 14.92
N LYS A 106 5.20 0.13 15.79
CA LYS A 106 5.41 -1.31 15.60
C LYS A 106 4.76 -1.84 14.31
N ILE A 107 3.56 -1.39 13.97
CA ILE A 107 2.81 -1.91 12.80
C ILE A 107 3.30 -1.27 11.50
N PHE A 108 3.42 0.06 11.47
CA PHE A 108 3.67 0.82 10.24
C PHE A 108 5.14 1.13 10.00
N ILE A 109 5.99 1.17 11.03
CA ILE A 109 7.42 1.48 10.87
C ILE A 109 8.24 0.19 10.94
N THR A 110 8.19 -0.56 12.04
CA THR A 110 8.95 -1.82 12.21
C THR A 110 8.34 -2.97 11.41
N GLY A 111 7.00 -3.04 11.35
CA GLY A 111 6.24 -4.09 10.68
C GLY A 111 6.03 -3.88 9.18
N ARG A 112 6.57 -2.79 8.61
CA ARG A 112 6.32 -2.39 7.20
C ARG A 112 6.58 -3.51 6.20
N ARG A 113 7.61 -4.34 6.42
CA ARG A 113 7.97 -5.45 5.52
C ARG A 113 6.87 -6.51 5.50
N TYR A 114 6.35 -6.89 6.66
CA TYR A 114 5.26 -7.87 6.77
C TYR A 114 3.96 -7.32 6.19
N LEU A 115 3.67 -6.04 6.47
CA LEU A 115 2.54 -5.33 5.88
C LEU A 115 2.65 -5.28 4.34
N GLY A 116 3.86 -5.03 3.82
CA GLY A 116 4.16 -5.09 2.39
C GLY A 116 3.90 -6.45 1.76
N ILE A 117 4.35 -7.53 2.40
CA ILE A 117 4.11 -8.91 1.93
C ILE A 117 2.60 -9.21 1.90
N ALA A 118 1.87 -8.82 2.95
CA ALA A 118 0.43 -9.06 3.03
C ALA A 118 -0.34 -8.31 1.93
N ILE A 119 -0.02 -7.02 1.72
CA ILE A 119 -0.63 -6.19 0.68
C ILE A 119 -0.28 -6.73 -0.71
N PHE A 120 0.97 -7.13 -0.94
CA PHE A 120 1.41 -7.71 -2.19
C PHE A 120 0.67 -9.01 -2.51
N ALA A 121 0.58 -9.91 -1.53
CA ALA A 121 -0.12 -11.18 -1.66
C ALA A 121 -1.60 -10.95 -1.98
N SER A 122 -2.28 -10.04 -1.27
CA SER A 122 -3.66 -9.66 -1.58
C SER A 122 -3.79 -9.14 -3.00
N ALA A 123 -2.95 -8.18 -3.42
CA ALA A 123 -3.00 -7.63 -4.77
C ALA A 123 -2.83 -8.71 -5.85
N PHE A 124 -1.85 -9.59 -5.67
CA PHE A 124 -1.54 -10.67 -6.60
C PHE A 124 -2.71 -11.67 -6.71
N LEU A 125 -3.28 -12.03 -5.57
CA LEU A 125 -4.41 -12.95 -5.49
C LEU A 125 -5.68 -12.37 -6.12
N HIS A 126 -6.05 -11.12 -5.83
CA HIS A 126 -7.17 -10.45 -6.50
C HIS A 126 -6.96 -10.26 -7.98
N PHE A 127 -5.73 -10.00 -8.41
CA PHE A 127 -5.43 -9.90 -9.83
C PHE A 127 -5.72 -11.22 -10.56
N LEU A 128 -5.32 -12.35 -9.96
CA LEU A 128 -5.47 -13.67 -10.56
C LEU A 128 -6.91 -14.21 -10.46
N PHE A 129 -7.58 -13.96 -9.33
CA PHE A 129 -8.92 -14.48 -9.04
C PHE A 129 -9.91 -13.36 -8.66
N PRO A 130 -10.27 -12.47 -9.59
CA PRO A 130 -11.13 -11.31 -9.32
C PRO A 130 -12.57 -11.68 -8.88
N THR A 131 -12.97 -12.95 -8.99
CA THR A 131 -14.33 -13.43 -8.72
C THR A 131 -14.46 -14.13 -7.35
N VAL A 132 -13.36 -14.29 -6.60
CA VAL A 132 -13.36 -14.98 -5.30
C VAL A 132 -13.66 -13.99 -4.18
N LEU A 133 -14.72 -14.26 -3.40
CA LEU A 133 -15.30 -13.35 -2.40
C LEU A 133 -14.46 -13.11 -1.13
N PHE A 134 -13.44 -13.92 -0.86
CA PHE A 134 -12.64 -13.87 0.38
C PHE A 134 -11.13 -13.83 0.15
N LEU A 135 -10.70 -13.68 -1.10
CA LEU A 135 -9.30 -13.41 -1.39
C LEU A 135 -9.00 -11.96 -1.10
#